data_AF-A0A2V9VJ06-F1
#
_entry.id   AF-A0A2V9VJ06-F1
#
_cell.length_a   1.000
_cell.length_b   1.000
_cell.length_c   1.000
_cell.angle_alpha   90.00
_cell.angle_beta   90.00
_cell.angle_gamma   90.00
#
_symmetry.space_group_name_H-M   'P 1'
#
loop_
_entity.id
_entity.type
_entity.pdbx_description
1 polymer ?
#
loop_
_entity_poly.entity_id
_entity_poly.type
_entity_poly.pdbx_seq_one_letter_code
_entity_poly.pdbx_strand_id
1 'polypeptide(L)'
;MKFQKSLSFSVPVLVCIALTTIFAQAQATAPRARLTAKYKFKSAPSGANATAAPLASAPAATPGLPLWTFHVQSSRDGNDYSGVMVGTNPFDEGSGNTRVATQIIPIIFKTHTVATSVGAGGILATTPGNTTFNPTVPDHACLGSRNNNPLRLFQQSPIFQAADFNYGGTDVGRTQTTDAFQRANFWKVIDREDYHVTLGPITNFSPFALDVPATSGLALATTSLGPPAICAPMAIVDVNLFDLWLNNVVLPGLAPHGVNHGTFPVFLLYNAVLSDGDPTNLNNCCFLGYHGTGNSDPTQTYSPMDFDSTGLFGISGL
;
A
#
# COMPACT_ATOMS: atom_id res chain seq x y z
N MET A 1 46.16 9.14 72.52
CA MET A 1 44.70 9.33 72.42
C MET A 1 44.39 9.84 71.02
N LYS A 2 43.79 8.95 70.21
CA LYS A 2 43.06 9.12 68.94
C LYS A 2 43.52 10.17 67.91
N PHE A 3 44.12 9.65 66.83
CA PHE A 3 44.11 10.22 65.47
C PHE A 3 42.67 10.40 64.97
N GLN A 4 42.35 11.58 64.42
CA GLN A 4 41.09 11.85 63.74
C GLN A 4 41.34 11.86 62.23
N LYS A 5 40.69 10.91 61.54
CA LYS A 5 40.74 10.68 60.08
C LYS A 5 39.93 11.74 59.34
N SER A 6 40.47 12.22 58.23
CA SER A 6 39.74 12.95 57.19
C SER A 6 38.76 12.01 56.48
N LEU A 7 37.49 12.44 56.35
CA LEU A 7 36.49 11.76 55.52
C LEU A 7 36.54 12.32 54.09
N SER A 8 36.77 11.42 53.13
CA SER A 8 36.46 11.63 51.71
C SER A 8 34.96 11.73 51.50
N PHE A 9 34.52 12.74 50.76
CA PHE A 9 33.18 12.79 50.17
C PHE A 9 33.19 11.99 48.86
N SER A 10 32.52 10.83 48.88
CA SER A 10 32.14 10.08 47.68
C SER A 10 30.77 10.57 47.21
N VAL A 11 30.69 11.11 46.00
CA VAL A 11 29.44 11.41 45.29
C VAL A 11 28.87 10.10 44.73
N PRO A 12 27.60 9.75 44.99
CA PRO A 12 26.99 8.61 44.32
C PRO A 12 26.59 9.02 42.90
N VAL A 13 27.22 8.39 41.90
CA VAL A 13 26.74 8.36 40.52
C VAL A 13 25.47 7.51 40.50
N LEU A 14 24.31 8.17 40.43
CA LEU A 14 23.02 7.52 40.22
C LEU A 14 22.94 7.12 38.74
N VAL A 15 23.24 5.86 38.44
CA VAL A 15 23.06 5.28 37.10
C VAL A 15 21.56 5.14 36.84
N CYS A 16 21.01 6.00 35.96
CA CYS A 16 19.66 5.87 35.42
C CYS A 16 19.58 4.66 34.47
N ILE A 17 19.27 3.47 35.01
CA ILE A 17 18.79 2.32 34.22
C ILE A 17 17.27 2.41 34.17
N ALA A 18 16.72 3.24 33.29
CA ALA A 18 15.29 3.22 32.97
C ALA A 18 15.02 3.97 31.67
N LEU A 19 15.22 3.32 30.51
CA LEU A 19 14.68 3.83 29.23
C LEU A 19 14.60 2.80 28.08
N THR A 20 14.68 1.49 28.36
CA THR A 20 14.52 0.45 27.32
C THR A 20 13.14 -0.22 27.28
N THR A 21 12.19 0.21 28.11
CA THR A 21 10.85 -0.43 28.20
C THR A 21 9.75 0.25 27.38
N ILE A 22 10.01 1.37 26.71
CA ILE A 22 8.94 2.16 26.06
C ILE A 22 8.51 1.55 24.70
N PHE A 23 9.36 0.76 24.02
CA PHE A 23 8.98 0.14 22.74
C PHE A 23 8.29 -1.22 22.89
N ALA A 24 8.45 -1.93 24.01
CA ALA A 24 7.81 -3.23 24.23
C ALA A 24 6.31 -3.11 24.60
N GLN A 25 5.86 -1.98 25.14
CA GLN A 25 4.47 -1.80 25.54
C GLN A 25 3.52 -1.38 24.41
N ALA A 26 4.04 -0.88 23.28
CA ALA A 26 3.21 -0.51 22.13
C ALA A 26 2.61 -1.72 21.40
N GLN A 27 3.24 -2.90 21.47
CA GLN A 27 2.71 -4.13 20.87
C GLN A 27 1.73 -4.88 21.79
N ALA A 28 1.84 -4.71 23.12
CA ALA A 28 1.04 -5.49 24.08
C ALA A 28 -0.45 -5.06 24.17
N THR A 29 -0.81 -3.90 23.61
CA THR A 29 -2.19 -3.36 23.63
C THR A 29 -2.79 -3.14 22.24
N ALA A 30 -2.12 -3.61 21.19
CA ALA A 30 -2.64 -3.49 19.84
C ALA A 30 -3.94 -4.31 19.71
N PRO A 31 -5.04 -3.73 19.17
CA PRO A 31 -6.27 -4.48 18.95
C PRO A 31 -5.99 -5.69 18.06
N ARG A 32 -6.46 -6.87 18.48
CA ARG A 32 -6.36 -8.09 17.67
C ARG A 32 -7.12 -7.86 16.36
N ALA A 33 -6.48 -8.22 15.23
CA ALA A 33 -7.11 -8.18 13.92
C ALA A 33 -8.43 -8.97 13.93
N ARG A 34 -9.49 -8.37 13.39
CA ARG A 34 -10.83 -8.97 13.27
C ARG A 34 -11.09 -9.54 11.89
N LEU A 35 -10.39 -9.02 10.89
CA LEU A 35 -10.42 -9.49 9.51
C LEU A 35 -9.00 -9.81 9.06
N THR A 36 -8.90 -10.71 8.08
CA THR A 36 -7.64 -11.08 7.45
C THR A 36 -7.51 -10.34 6.13
N ALA A 37 -6.42 -9.59 5.98
CA ALA A 37 -6.04 -8.99 4.71
C ALA A 37 -5.63 -10.07 3.71
N LYS A 38 -6.11 -9.97 2.48
CA LYS A 38 -5.72 -10.81 1.35
C LYS A 38 -5.04 -9.96 0.29
N TYR A 39 -4.16 -10.57 -0.49
CA TYR A 39 -3.58 -9.96 -1.69
C TYR A 39 -4.31 -10.47 -2.94
N LYS A 40 -4.41 -9.62 -3.96
CA LYS A 40 -4.88 -9.98 -5.30
C LYS A 40 -3.95 -9.34 -6.32
N PHE A 41 -3.89 -9.90 -7.50
CA PHE A 41 -3.24 -9.30 -8.66
C PHE A 41 -4.09 -9.55 -9.91
N LYS A 42 -4.03 -8.64 -10.86
CA LYS A 42 -4.61 -8.81 -12.19
C LYS A 42 -3.48 -8.87 -13.22
N SER A 43 -3.24 -10.06 -13.73
CA SER A 43 -2.28 -10.30 -14.81
C SER A 43 -2.71 -9.64 -16.10
N ALA A 44 -1.71 -9.33 -16.95
CA ALA A 44 -1.98 -8.84 -18.29
C ALA A 44 -2.78 -9.87 -19.09
N PRO A 45 -3.70 -9.44 -19.98
CA PRO A 45 -4.42 -10.36 -20.87
C PRO A 45 -3.45 -11.23 -21.67
N SER A 46 -3.82 -12.50 -21.93
CA SER A 46 -3.02 -13.40 -22.76
C SER A 46 -2.79 -12.79 -24.14
N GLY A 47 -1.53 -12.57 -24.52
CA GLY A 47 -1.16 -11.93 -25.79
C GLY A 47 -0.87 -10.42 -25.70
N ALA A 48 -1.09 -9.78 -24.55
CA ALA A 48 -0.56 -8.45 -24.30
C ALA A 48 0.98 -8.51 -24.24
N ASN A 49 1.66 -7.67 -25.01
CA ASN A 49 3.12 -7.58 -25.02
C ASN A 49 3.62 -6.87 -23.75
N ALA A 50 3.54 -7.53 -22.60
CA ALA A 50 4.38 -7.20 -21.45
C ALA A 50 5.78 -7.79 -21.67
N THR A 51 6.38 -7.54 -22.84
CA THR A 51 7.76 -7.93 -23.09
C THR A 51 8.65 -6.85 -22.50
N ALA A 52 9.67 -7.27 -21.74
CA ALA A 52 10.85 -6.46 -21.51
C ALA A 52 11.56 -6.30 -22.87
N ALA A 53 10.97 -5.50 -23.77
CA ALA A 53 11.62 -5.16 -25.01
C ALA A 53 12.89 -4.39 -24.61
N PRO A 54 14.08 -4.81 -25.06
CA PRO A 54 15.28 -4.04 -24.79
C PRO A 54 15.02 -2.62 -25.29
N LEU A 55 15.33 -1.62 -24.47
CA LEU A 55 15.22 -0.18 -24.80
C LEU A 55 15.92 0.22 -26.12
N ALA A 56 16.62 -0.71 -26.78
CA ALA A 56 17.42 -0.52 -27.98
C ALA A 56 16.68 -0.70 -29.32
N SER A 57 15.39 -1.05 -29.39
CA SER A 57 14.71 -1.26 -30.70
C SER A 57 13.30 -0.70 -30.89
N ALA A 58 12.78 0.09 -29.95
CA ALA A 58 11.50 0.79 -30.17
C ALA A 58 11.72 2.13 -30.91
N PRO A 59 11.09 2.36 -32.07
CA PRO A 59 11.03 3.71 -32.65
C PRO A 59 10.23 4.62 -31.72
N ALA A 60 10.57 5.91 -31.69
CA ALA A 60 10.13 6.94 -30.73
C ALA A 60 8.59 7.17 -30.62
N ALA A 61 7.86 6.20 -30.09
CA ALA A 61 6.51 6.34 -29.54
C ALA A 61 6.62 5.99 -28.04
N THR A 62 6.24 6.95 -27.18
CA THR A 62 6.34 6.96 -25.70
C THR A 62 6.92 5.68 -25.07
N PRO A 63 8.17 5.70 -24.55
CA PRO A 63 8.76 4.54 -23.90
C PRO A 63 7.85 4.03 -22.76
N GLY A 64 7.63 2.72 -22.70
CA GLY A 64 6.97 2.09 -21.55
C GLY A 64 7.82 2.13 -20.29
N LEU A 65 7.31 1.53 -19.21
CA LEU A 65 8.11 1.34 -18.00
C LEU A 65 9.43 0.63 -18.37
N PRO A 66 10.57 1.01 -17.76
CA PRO A 66 11.78 0.21 -17.88
C PRO A 66 11.52 -1.12 -17.18
N LEU A 67 11.72 -2.22 -17.90
CA LEU A 67 11.42 -3.56 -17.43
C LEU A 67 12.62 -4.48 -17.66
N TRP A 68 12.87 -5.40 -16.74
CA TRP A 68 13.82 -6.50 -16.92
C TRP A 68 13.24 -7.81 -16.40
N THR A 69 13.66 -8.92 -17.01
CA THR A 69 13.18 -10.26 -16.64
C THR A 69 14.16 -10.91 -15.68
N PHE A 70 13.65 -11.51 -14.60
CA PHE A 70 14.45 -12.34 -13.72
C PHE A 70 14.11 -13.81 -13.89
N HIS A 71 15.09 -14.65 -13.57
CA HIS A 71 14.90 -16.08 -13.39
C HIS A 71 15.70 -16.51 -12.16
N VAL A 72 15.04 -17.11 -11.18
CA VAL A 72 15.66 -17.52 -9.92
C VAL A 72 15.09 -18.84 -9.45
N GLN A 73 15.97 -19.76 -9.05
CA GLN A 73 15.56 -20.93 -8.30
C GLN A 73 15.47 -20.58 -6.82
N SER A 74 14.30 -20.80 -6.22
CA SER A 74 14.10 -20.57 -4.80
C SER A 74 14.84 -21.60 -3.98
N SER A 75 15.71 -21.15 -3.07
CA SER A 75 16.39 -22.04 -2.13
C SER A 75 15.46 -22.63 -1.06
N ARG A 76 14.22 -22.13 -0.95
CA ARG A 76 13.26 -22.57 0.07
C ARG A 76 12.53 -23.84 -0.31
N ASP A 77 12.24 -24.00 -1.60
CA ASP A 77 11.45 -25.10 -2.14
C ASP A 77 12.02 -25.73 -3.43
N GLY A 78 13.12 -25.19 -3.97
CA GLY A 78 13.80 -25.71 -5.16
C GLY A 78 13.09 -25.41 -6.48
N ASN A 79 12.00 -24.65 -6.46
CA ASN A 79 11.24 -24.31 -7.66
C ASN A 79 11.86 -23.12 -8.40
N ASP A 80 11.74 -23.13 -9.73
CA ASP A 80 12.16 -22.01 -10.57
C ASP A 80 11.05 -20.97 -10.70
N TYR A 81 11.40 -19.72 -10.46
CA TYR A 81 10.54 -18.55 -10.57
C TYR A 81 11.07 -17.64 -11.66
N SER A 82 10.16 -17.10 -12.46
CA SER A 82 10.47 -16.05 -13.42
C SER A 82 9.42 -14.96 -13.33
N GLY A 83 9.80 -13.77 -13.75
CA GLY A 83 8.91 -12.62 -13.76
C GLY A 83 9.59 -11.39 -14.32
N VAL A 84 8.89 -10.27 -14.25
CA VAL A 84 9.36 -8.98 -14.74
C VAL A 84 9.38 -8.00 -13.58
N MET A 85 10.44 -7.21 -13.47
CA MET A 85 10.57 -6.12 -12.51
C MET A 85 10.66 -4.78 -13.23
N VAL A 86 10.17 -3.73 -12.57
CA VAL A 86 10.34 -2.35 -13.03
C VAL A 86 11.72 -1.85 -12.61
N GLY A 87 12.38 -1.13 -13.52
CA GLY A 87 13.71 -0.59 -13.34
C GLY A 87 14.70 -1.11 -14.37
N THR A 88 15.94 -0.74 -14.14
CA THR A 88 17.13 -1.31 -14.75
C THR A 88 17.49 -2.64 -14.10
N ASN A 89 18.14 -3.52 -14.85
CA ASN A 89 18.59 -4.81 -14.34
C ASN A 89 19.74 -4.60 -13.32
N PRO A 90 19.62 -5.02 -12.05
CA PRO A 90 20.64 -4.79 -11.03
C PRO A 90 21.96 -5.53 -11.29
N PHE A 91 21.99 -6.51 -12.19
CA PHE A 91 23.17 -7.29 -12.54
C PHE A 91 24.01 -6.68 -13.67
N ASP A 92 23.48 -5.66 -14.36
CA ASP A 92 24.21 -4.96 -15.41
C ASP A 92 25.16 -3.91 -14.79
N GLU A 93 26.36 -3.76 -15.36
CA GLU A 93 27.28 -2.69 -14.96
C GLU A 93 26.62 -1.32 -15.19
N GLY A 94 26.63 -0.46 -14.18
CA GLY A 94 26.01 0.87 -14.26
C GLY A 94 24.48 0.85 -14.20
N SER A 95 23.88 -0.17 -13.57
CA SER A 95 22.43 -0.33 -13.42
C SER A 95 21.70 0.91 -12.89
N GLY A 96 22.35 1.85 -12.18
CA GLY A 96 21.92 3.25 -12.11
C GLY A 96 20.48 3.52 -11.64
N ASN A 97 19.98 4.72 -11.93
CA ASN A 97 18.76 5.26 -11.35
C ASN A 97 17.57 5.24 -12.35
N THR A 98 16.49 4.60 -11.93
CA THR A 98 15.17 4.68 -12.57
C THR A 98 14.21 5.53 -11.75
N ARG A 99 13.50 6.44 -12.43
CA ARG A 99 12.39 7.20 -11.86
C ARG A 99 11.09 6.93 -12.62
N VAL A 100 10.12 6.35 -11.94
CA VAL A 100 8.81 5.99 -12.50
C VAL A 100 7.82 7.12 -12.23
N ALA A 101 7.40 7.81 -13.30
CA ALA A 101 6.40 8.86 -13.19
C ALA A 101 5.10 8.27 -12.61
N THR A 102 4.67 8.81 -11.47
CA THR A 102 3.60 8.21 -10.67
C THR A 102 2.49 9.23 -10.46
N GLN A 103 1.24 8.75 -10.52
CA GLN A 103 0.06 9.58 -10.29
C GLN A 103 -0.65 9.11 -9.03
N ILE A 104 -1.09 10.03 -8.18
CA ILE A 104 -1.94 9.72 -7.02
C ILE A 104 -3.36 10.16 -7.36
N ILE A 105 -4.28 9.20 -7.41
CA ILE A 105 -5.67 9.41 -7.78
C ILE A 105 -6.57 8.95 -6.61
N PRO A 106 -7.22 9.88 -5.89
CA PRO A 106 -8.12 9.50 -4.81
C PRO A 106 -9.43 8.94 -5.39
N ILE A 107 -9.92 7.84 -4.83
CA ILE A 107 -11.21 7.24 -5.19
C ILE A 107 -12.22 7.48 -4.08
N ILE A 108 -13.41 7.97 -4.45
CA ILE A 108 -14.55 8.13 -3.55
C ILE A 108 -15.55 7.01 -3.82
N PHE A 109 -15.81 6.17 -2.83
CA PHE A 109 -16.91 5.21 -2.92
C PHE A 109 -18.17 5.78 -2.27
N LYS A 110 -19.30 5.62 -2.96
CA LYS A 110 -20.64 5.86 -2.41
C LYS A 110 -21.39 4.53 -2.43
N THR A 111 -21.79 4.04 -1.26
CA THR A 111 -22.53 2.78 -1.13
C THR A 111 -23.97 3.06 -0.70
N HIS A 112 -24.90 2.20 -1.10
CA HIS A 112 -26.34 2.32 -0.78
C HIS A 112 -26.88 1.20 0.13
N THR A 113 -25.96 0.35 0.63
CA THR A 113 -26.25 -0.77 1.51
C THR A 113 -25.36 -0.68 2.75
N VAL A 114 -25.91 -0.99 3.93
CA VAL A 114 -25.15 -1.07 5.19
C VAL A 114 -25.31 -2.46 5.78
N ALA A 115 -24.21 -3.10 6.13
CA ALA A 115 -24.21 -4.35 6.88
C ALA A 115 -24.39 -4.08 8.38
N THR A 116 -25.44 -4.64 8.97
CA THR A 116 -25.87 -4.39 10.36
C THR A 116 -25.41 -5.46 11.34
N SER A 117 -25.12 -6.68 10.86
CA SER A 117 -24.57 -7.76 11.68
C SER A 117 -23.86 -8.81 10.83
N VAL A 118 -23.04 -9.63 11.48
CA VAL A 118 -22.40 -10.81 10.87
C VAL A 118 -23.09 -12.06 11.41
N GLY A 119 -23.70 -12.83 10.51
CA GLY A 119 -24.31 -14.12 10.79
C GLY A 119 -23.32 -15.28 10.71
N ALA A 120 -23.86 -16.49 10.81
CA ALA A 120 -23.08 -17.71 10.67
C ALA A 120 -22.37 -17.77 9.31
N GLY A 121 -21.13 -18.28 9.29
CA GLY A 121 -20.35 -18.42 8.07
C GLY A 121 -19.84 -17.10 7.48
N GLY A 122 -19.94 -15.97 8.18
CA GLY A 122 -19.45 -14.68 7.70
C GLY A 122 -20.40 -13.96 6.73
N ILE A 123 -21.67 -14.36 6.68
CA ILE A 123 -22.70 -13.72 5.87
C ILE A 123 -23.21 -12.47 6.58
N LEU A 124 -23.27 -11.36 5.85
CA LEU A 124 -23.68 -10.05 6.36
C LEU A 124 -25.19 -9.87 6.20
N ALA A 125 -25.88 -9.55 7.29
CA ALA A 125 -27.23 -9.01 7.20
C ALA A 125 -27.15 -7.53 6.80
N THR A 126 -28.00 -7.11 5.86
CA THR A 126 -27.92 -5.76 5.29
C THR A 126 -29.25 -5.03 5.34
N THR A 127 -29.17 -3.70 5.29
CA THR A 127 -30.31 -2.79 5.16
C THR A 127 -29.94 -1.67 4.18
N PRO A 128 -30.90 -1.01 3.51
CA PRO A 128 -30.61 0.19 2.74
C PRO A 128 -29.98 1.28 3.61
N GLY A 129 -28.96 1.95 3.10
CA GLY A 129 -28.30 3.04 3.80
C GLY A 129 -27.14 3.62 3.00
N ASN A 130 -27.02 4.94 3.01
CA ASN A 130 -26.00 5.65 2.25
C ASN A 130 -24.76 5.91 3.10
N THR A 131 -23.59 5.54 2.57
CA THR A 131 -22.28 5.86 3.18
C THR A 131 -21.33 6.35 2.10
N THR A 132 -20.49 7.32 2.42
CA THR A 132 -19.46 7.83 1.51
C THR A 132 -18.09 7.67 2.14
N PHE A 133 -17.15 7.12 1.38
CA PHE A 133 -15.76 6.92 1.76
C PHE A 133 -14.91 7.83 0.90
N ASN A 134 -14.35 8.88 1.50
CA ASN A 134 -13.66 9.93 0.77
C ASN A 134 -12.27 10.20 1.38
N PRO A 135 -11.17 9.80 0.71
CA PRO A 135 -9.81 10.02 1.20
C PRO A 135 -9.41 11.50 1.26
N THR A 136 -10.15 12.39 0.62
CA THR A 136 -9.80 13.83 0.51
C THR A 136 -10.32 14.67 1.66
N VAL A 137 -11.18 14.11 2.52
CA VAL A 137 -11.82 14.82 3.64
C VAL A 137 -11.15 14.46 4.97
N PRO A 138 -10.97 15.41 5.90
CA PRO A 138 -10.49 15.10 7.24
C PRO A 138 -11.35 14.09 8.02
N ASP A 139 -10.70 13.03 8.51
CA ASP A 139 -11.20 12.05 9.47
C ASP A 139 -10.71 12.40 10.88
N HIS A 140 -11.47 13.26 11.55
CA HIS A 140 -11.20 13.63 12.94
C HIS A 140 -11.53 12.51 13.94
N ALA A 141 -12.33 11.52 13.53
CA ALA A 141 -12.77 10.45 14.41
C ALA A 141 -11.62 9.46 14.67
N CYS A 142 -10.83 9.14 13.64
CA CYS A 142 -9.80 8.09 13.75
C CYS A 142 -8.36 8.56 13.62
N LEU A 143 -8.09 9.71 12.98
CA LEU A 143 -6.73 10.15 12.68
C LEU A 143 -6.26 11.34 13.54
N GLY A 144 -7.08 11.76 14.51
CA GLY A 144 -6.77 12.86 15.43
C GLY A 144 -7.03 14.24 14.84
N SER A 145 -6.44 15.30 15.43
CA SER A 145 -6.78 16.69 15.08
C SER A 145 -5.80 17.42 14.18
N ARG A 146 -4.55 16.93 14.04
CA ARG A 146 -3.47 17.61 13.29
C ARG A 146 -3.06 16.93 11.99
N ASN A 147 -3.26 15.61 11.90
CA ASN A 147 -2.86 14.77 10.77
C ASN A 147 -4.03 13.85 10.43
N ASN A 148 -5.10 14.43 9.91
CA ASN A 148 -6.38 13.76 9.84
C ASN A 148 -6.93 13.63 8.42
N ASN A 149 -6.20 14.08 7.41
CA ASN A 149 -6.60 13.92 6.03
C ASN A 149 -5.89 12.70 5.43
N PRO A 150 -6.61 11.61 5.07
CA PRO A 150 -6.01 10.38 4.56
C PRO A 150 -5.13 10.61 3.33
N LEU A 151 -5.60 11.39 2.35
CA LEU A 151 -4.83 11.71 1.15
C LEU A 151 -3.52 12.44 1.50
N ARG A 152 -3.57 13.41 2.41
CA ARG A 152 -2.36 14.13 2.84
C ARG A 152 -1.37 13.20 3.52
N LEU A 153 -1.84 12.32 4.40
CA LEU A 153 -0.96 11.35 5.08
C LEU A 153 -0.34 10.37 4.08
N PHE A 154 -1.13 9.89 3.12
CA PHE A 154 -0.66 9.02 2.05
C PHE A 154 0.44 9.69 1.23
N GLN A 155 0.24 10.93 0.79
CA GLN A 155 1.23 11.73 0.05
C GLN A 155 2.51 12.02 0.84
N GLN A 156 2.41 12.06 2.18
CA GLN A 156 3.54 12.27 3.09
C GLN A 156 4.21 10.96 3.54
N SER A 157 3.65 9.81 3.15
CA SER A 157 4.17 8.52 3.57
C SER A 157 5.54 8.24 2.95
N PRO A 158 6.33 7.35 3.56
CA PRO A 158 7.59 6.87 3.00
C PRO A 158 7.46 6.17 1.64
N ILE A 159 6.25 5.88 1.15
CA ILE A 159 6.02 5.38 -0.22
C ILE A 159 6.43 6.45 -1.24
N PHE A 160 6.14 7.73 -0.97
CA PHE A 160 6.42 8.84 -1.90
C PHE A 160 7.46 9.83 -1.38
N GLN A 161 7.69 9.86 -0.08
CA GLN A 161 8.70 10.71 0.56
C GLN A 161 9.90 9.88 1.00
N ALA A 162 11.07 10.50 1.00
CA ALA A 162 12.27 9.83 1.48
C ALA A 162 12.27 9.69 3.01
N ALA A 163 12.57 8.48 3.49
CA ALA A 163 12.80 8.14 4.90
C ALA A 163 14.05 7.27 5.01
N ASP A 164 14.60 7.17 6.22
CA ASP A 164 15.79 6.36 6.48
C ASP A 164 15.38 4.90 6.75
N PHE A 165 15.98 3.94 6.04
CA PHE A 165 15.65 2.53 6.16
C PHE A 165 16.84 1.69 6.64
N ASN A 166 16.63 0.92 7.72
CA ASN A 166 17.57 -0.07 8.20
C ASN A 166 16.87 -1.42 8.37
N TYR A 167 17.33 -2.44 7.63
CA TYR A 167 16.78 -3.78 7.70
C TYR A 167 17.78 -4.73 8.34
N GLY A 168 17.49 -5.18 9.56
CA GLY A 168 18.31 -6.17 10.27
C GLY A 168 19.75 -5.71 10.52
N GLY A 169 19.97 -4.40 10.74
CA GLY A 169 21.31 -3.81 10.92
C GLY A 169 21.96 -3.31 9.63
N THR A 170 21.39 -3.64 8.46
CA THR A 170 21.86 -3.10 7.17
C THR A 170 21.19 -1.77 6.91
N ASP A 171 21.98 -0.69 6.93
CA ASP A 171 21.51 0.63 6.52
C ASP A 171 21.39 0.67 4.99
N VAL A 172 20.16 0.79 4.51
CA VAL A 172 19.83 0.93 3.09
C VAL A 172 19.78 2.41 2.71
N GLY A 173 19.91 3.33 3.66
CA GLY A 173 19.97 4.77 3.42
C GLY A 173 18.60 5.42 3.30
N ARG A 174 18.63 6.68 2.85
CA ARG A 174 17.47 7.58 2.80
C ARG A 174 16.79 7.56 1.43
N THR A 175 15.64 6.92 1.31
CA THR A 175 14.91 6.77 0.04
C THR A 175 13.42 6.47 0.27
N GLN A 176 12.66 6.06 -0.75
CA GLN A 176 11.27 5.61 -0.63
C GLN A 176 11.18 4.13 -0.23
N THR A 177 10.10 3.70 0.44
CA THR A 177 9.93 2.31 0.90
C THR A 177 10.09 1.28 -0.20
N THR A 178 9.51 1.51 -1.38
CA THR A 178 9.58 0.55 -2.51
C THR A 178 11.00 0.44 -3.06
N ASP A 179 11.71 1.56 -3.13
CA ASP A 179 13.12 1.61 -3.53
C ASP A 179 14.03 0.91 -2.50
N ALA A 180 13.85 1.22 -1.22
CA ALA A 180 14.60 0.57 -0.13
C ALA A 180 14.40 -0.94 -0.13
N PHE A 181 13.15 -1.41 -0.30
CA PHE A 181 12.85 -2.83 -0.39
C PHE A 181 13.55 -3.47 -1.59
N GLN A 182 13.47 -2.88 -2.79
CA GLN A 182 14.14 -3.42 -3.97
C GLN A 182 15.66 -3.45 -3.81
N ARG A 183 16.26 -2.36 -3.28
CA ARG A 183 17.70 -2.27 -3.00
C ARG A 183 18.15 -3.32 -1.97
N ALA A 184 17.35 -3.56 -0.94
CA ALA A 184 17.64 -4.60 0.06
C ALA A 184 17.69 -6.01 -0.55
N ASN A 185 16.79 -6.33 -1.49
CA ASN A 185 16.79 -7.63 -2.18
C ASN A 185 18.06 -7.85 -3.02
N PHE A 186 18.65 -6.79 -3.57
CA PHE A 186 19.82 -6.87 -4.45
C PHE A 186 21.10 -6.28 -3.84
N TRP A 187 21.14 -6.09 -2.52
CA TRP A 187 22.18 -5.33 -1.80
C TRP A 187 23.63 -5.77 -2.04
N LYS A 188 23.83 -7.03 -2.45
CA LYS A 188 25.15 -7.62 -2.72
C LYS A 188 25.65 -7.43 -4.14
N VAL A 189 24.77 -7.05 -5.08
CA VAL A 189 25.09 -7.00 -6.51
C VAL A 189 24.95 -5.60 -7.11
N ILE A 190 24.19 -4.72 -6.46
CA ILE A 190 24.02 -3.34 -6.90
C ILE A 190 25.19 -2.45 -6.48
N ASP A 191 25.37 -1.37 -7.23
CA ASP A 191 25.99 -0.16 -6.68
C ASP A 191 25.01 0.45 -5.67
N ARG A 192 25.44 0.56 -4.42
CA ARG A 192 24.56 0.98 -3.31
C ARG A 192 24.24 2.46 -3.35
N GLU A 193 25.10 3.28 -3.95
CA GLU A 193 24.90 4.73 -4.05
C GLU A 193 24.10 5.09 -5.32
N ASP A 194 24.26 4.32 -6.39
CA ASP A 194 23.70 4.68 -7.69
C ASP A 194 22.43 3.91 -8.09
N TYR A 195 22.24 2.67 -7.61
CA TYR A 195 21.08 1.87 -8.00
C TYR A 195 19.82 2.28 -7.25
N HIS A 196 18.84 2.77 -8.00
CA HIS A 196 17.55 3.21 -7.47
C HIS A 196 16.39 2.92 -8.44
N VAL A 197 15.24 2.56 -7.89
CA VAL A 197 13.95 2.51 -8.58
C VAL A 197 12.93 3.28 -7.73
N THR A 198 12.80 4.57 -8.02
CA THR A 198 11.97 5.49 -7.25
C THR A 198 10.70 5.89 -8.01
N LEU A 199 9.65 6.22 -7.26
CA LEU A 199 8.43 6.83 -7.77
C LEU A 199 8.63 8.35 -7.88
N GLY A 200 8.63 8.88 -9.09
CA GLY A 200 8.79 10.30 -9.34
C GLY A 200 8.96 10.65 -10.83
N PRO A 201 8.52 11.84 -11.28
CA PRO A 201 7.79 12.85 -10.52
C PRO A 201 6.38 12.39 -10.11
N ILE A 202 5.87 12.91 -8.99
CA ILE A 202 4.52 12.61 -8.49
C ILE A 202 3.54 13.68 -8.99
N THR A 203 2.44 13.26 -9.61
CA THR A 203 1.33 14.13 -10.00
C THR A 203 0.08 13.78 -9.21
N ASN A 204 -0.58 14.77 -8.61
CA ASN A 204 -1.83 14.56 -7.88
C ASN A 204 -3.02 14.89 -8.77
N PHE A 205 -4.00 14.00 -8.80
CA PHE A 205 -5.24 14.19 -9.53
C PHE A 205 -6.41 14.53 -8.61
N SER A 206 -7.43 15.16 -9.16
CA SER A 206 -8.73 15.30 -8.51
C SER A 206 -9.38 13.92 -8.32
N PRO A 207 -10.23 13.76 -7.29
CA PRO A 207 -10.83 12.47 -6.99
C PRO A 207 -11.81 12.03 -8.07
N PHE A 208 -11.88 10.73 -8.31
CA PHE A 208 -12.95 10.09 -9.07
C PHE A 208 -13.95 9.46 -8.10
N ALA A 209 -15.24 9.61 -8.38
CA ALA A 209 -16.29 9.01 -7.57
C ALA A 209 -16.92 7.82 -8.30
N LEU A 210 -17.01 6.69 -7.60
CA LEU A 210 -17.79 5.53 -8.02
C LEU A 210 -19.05 5.44 -7.15
N ASP A 211 -20.19 5.53 -7.81
CA ASP A 211 -21.49 5.22 -7.22
C ASP A 211 -21.70 3.71 -7.30
N VAL A 212 -21.60 3.04 -6.15
CA VAL A 212 -21.54 1.57 -6.08
C VAL A 212 -22.96 1.02 -6.01
N PRO A 213 -23.40 0.21 -7.00
CA PRO A 213 -24.69 -0.45 -6.96
C PRO A 213 -24.88 -1.25 -5.67
N ALA A 214 -26.10 -1.27 -5.13
CA ALA A 214 -26.42 -1.92 -3.86
C ALA A 214 -26.06 -3.42 -3.79
N THR A 215 -26.00 -4.09 -4.95
CA THR A 215 -25.61 -5.51 -5.10
C THR A 215 -24.10 -5.73 -5.19
N SER A 216 -23.32 -4.67 -5.41
CA SER A 216 -21.88 -4.73 -5.70
C SER A 216 -21.04 -4.00 -4.67
N GLY A 217 -21.66 -3.47 -3.62
CA GLY A 217 -20.93 -3.05 -2.43
C GLY A 217 -21.83 -2.62 -1.29
N LEU A 218 -21.21 -2.50 -0.13
CA LEU A 218 -21.85 -2.11 1.11
C LEU A 218 -20.87 -1.40 2.05
N ALA A 219 -21.41 -0.73 3.05
CA ALA A 219 -20.65 -0.26 4.20
C ALA A 219 -20.81 -1.24 5.37
N LEU A 220 -19.70 -1.75 5.89
CA LEU A 220 -19.68 -2.47 7.16
C LEU A 220 -19.72 -1.45 8.30
N ALA A 221 -20.82 -1.45 9.07
CA ALA A 221 -20.99 -0.50 10.16
C ALA A 221 -19.99 -0.75 11.31
N THR A 222 -19.74 0.31 12.09
CA THR A 222 -18.71 0.30 13.15
C THR A 222 -18.97 -0.72 14.26
N THR A 223 -20.21 -1.18 14.42
CA THR A 223 -20.62 -2.14 15.44
C THR A 223 -20.76 -3.56 14.93
N SER A 224 -20.64 -3.80 13.61
CA SER A 224 -21.05 -5.07 13.01
C SER A 224 -20.16 -6.25 13.39
N LEU A 225 -18.91 -6.00 13.80
CA LEU A 225 -17.97 -7.04 14.26
C LEU A 225 -17.86 -7.15 15.79
N GLY A 226 -18.90 -6.72 16.52
CA GLY A 226 -18.94 -6.78 17.99
C GLY A 226 -18.11 -5.69 18.69
N PRO A 227 -18.10 -5.66 20.03
CA PRO A 227 -17.39 -4.65 20.81
C PRO A 227 -15.87 -4.86 20.88
N PRO A 228 -15.06 -3.79 21.08
CA PRO A 228 -15.47 -2.38 20.92
C PRO A 228 -15.83 -2.06 19.47
N ALA A 229 -16.60 -1.01 19.24
CA ALA A 229 -16.84 -0.54 17.87
C ALA A 229 -15.50 -0.25 17.18
N ILE A 230 -15.41 -0.54 15.88
CA ILE A 230 -14.28 -0.07 15.06
C ILE A 230 -14.40 1.43 14.85
N CYS A 231 -13.27 2.08 14.60
CA CYS A 231 -13.21 3.54 14.63
C CYS A 231 -14.06 4.19 13.52
N ALA A 232 -14.02 3.61 12.33
CA ALA A 232 -14.74 4.08 11.15
C ALA A 232 -15.44 2.90 10.45
N PRO A 233 -16.54 3.15 9.71
CA PRO A 233 -17.11 2.13 8.84
C PRO A 233 -16.09 1.74 7.75
N MET A 234 -16.29 0.57 7.14
CA MET A 234 -15.45 0.08 6.04
C MET A 234 -16.30 -0.19 4.79
N ALA A 235 -15.89 0.25 3.61
CA ALA A 235 -16.51 -0.16 2.35
C ALA A 235 -16.06 -1.57 1.98
N ILE A 236 -16.99 -2.41 1.52
CA ILE A 236 -16.69 -3.66 0.82
C ILE A 236 -17.26 -3.53 -0.59
N VAL A 237 -16.40 -3.55 -1.61
CA VAL A 237 -16.77 -3.32 -3.02
C VAL A 237 -16.32 -4.51 -3.87
N ASP A 238 -17.18 -4.99 -4.76
CA ASP A 238 -16.81 -6.05 -5.71
C ASP A 238 -15.65 -5.59 -6.59
N VAL A 239 -14.53 -6.32 -6.52
CA VAL A 239 -13.31 -6.05 -7.29
C VAL A 239 -13.57 -6.05 -8.80
N ASN A 240 -14.51 -6.87 -9.29
CA ASN A 240 -14.79 -6.95 -10.73
C ASN A 240 -15.49 -5.70 -11.23
N LEU A 241 -16.43 -5.16 -10.46
CA LEU A 241 -17.06 -3.86 -10.76
C LEU A 241 -16.01 -2.74 -10.75
N PHE A 242 -15.22 -2.68 -9.68
CA PHE A 242 -14.22 -1.63 -9.51
C PHE A 242 -13.17 -1.66 -10.62
N ASP A 243 -12.65 -2.84 -10.97
CA ASP A 243 -11.66 -3.00 -12.03
C ASP A 243 -12.22 -2.63 -13.40
N LEU A 244 -13.46 -3.04 -13.70
CA LEU A 244 -14.13 -2.67 -14.94
C LEU A 244 -14.32 -1.14 -15.05
N TRP A 245 -14.68 -0.50 -13.94
CA TRP A 245 -14.80 0.96 -13.88
C TRP A 245 -13.45 1.68 -14.06
N LEU A 246 -12.38 1.19 -13.43
CA LEU A 246 -11.03 1.74 -13.64
C LEU A 246 -10.64 1.66 -15.11
N ASN A 247 -10.87 0.51 -15.75
CA ASN A 247 -10.48 0.28 -17.14
C ASN A 247 -11.30 1.06 -18.17
N ASN A 248 -12.60 1.21 -17.93
CA ASN A 248 -13.51 1.79 -18.92
C ASN A 248 -13.78 3.28 -18.70
N VAL A 249 -13.50 3.81 -17.50
CA VAL A 249 -13.82 5.19 -17.14
C VAL A 249 -12.59 5.96 -16.69
N VAL A 250 -11.92 5.48 -15.64
CA VAL A 250 -10.87 6.28 -14.98
C VAL A 250 -9.60 6.36 -15.82
N LEU A 251 -9.05 5.21 -16.24
CA LEU A 251 -7.82 5.19 -17.04
C LEU A 251 -7.99 5.94 -18.38
N PRO A 252 -9.08 5.76 -19.16
CA PRO A 252 -9.33 6.58 -20.34
C PRO A 252 -9.47 8.08 -20.02
N GLY A 253 -10.09 8.43 -18.90
CA GLY A 253 -10.23 9.82 -18.45
C GLY A 253 -8.90 10.47 -18.04
N LEU A 254 -7.92 9.67 -17.60
CA LEU A 254 -6.59 10.12 -17.22
C LEU A 254 -5.62 10.21 -18.41
N ALA A 255 -5.87 9.48 -19.50
CA ALA A 255 -4.97 9.41 -20.66
C ALA A 255 -4.69 10.79 -21.31
N PRO A 256 -5.68 11.69 -21.50
CA PRO A 256 -5.43 13.05 -21.99
C PRO A 256 -4.53 13.89 -21.07
N HIS A 257 -4.33 13.47 -19.81
CA HIS A 257 -3.52 14.13 -18.81
C HIS A 257 -2.16 13.44 -18.59
N GLY A 258 -1.74 12.59 -19.53
CA GLY A 258 -0.40 12.01 -19.54
C GLY A 258 -0.25 10.67 -18.81
N VAL A 259 -1.33 10.08 -18.31
CA VAL A 259 -1.31 8.68 -17.82
C VAL A 259 -1.24 7.74 -19.02
N ASN A 260 -0.21 6.90 -19.07
CA ASN A 260 0.03 5.97 -20.16
C ASN A 260 0.90 4.80 -19.69
N HIS A 261 1.17 3.83 -20.57
CA HIS A 261 1.93 2.61 -20.27
C HIS A 261 3.37 2.84 -19.77
N GLY A 262 3.90 4.05 -19.83
CA GLY A 262 5.17 4.47 -19.22
C GLY A 262 5.04 5.06 -17.81
N THR A 263 3.84 5.18 -17.26
CA THR A 263 3.56 5.74 -15.93
C THR A 263 2.92 4.73 -14.99
N PHE A 264 2.85 5.05 -13.70
CA PHE A 264 2.25 4.20 -12.68
C PHE A 264 1.19 4.97 -11.86
N PRO A 265 -0.09 4.92 -12.27
CA PRO A 265 -1.18 5.44 -11.46
C PRO A 265 -1.45 4.58 -10.23
N VAL A 266 -1.51 5.25 -9.08
CA VAL A 266 -1.85 4.68 -7.77
C VAL A 266 -3.20 5.24 -7.34
N PHE A 267 -4.17 4.35 -7.14
CA PHE A 267 -5.53 4.69 -6.74
C PHE A 267 -5.67 4.58 -5.23
N LEU A 268 -5.82 5.72 -4.55
CA LEU A 268 -5.98 5.75 -3.10
C LEU A 268 -7.44 5.48 -2.73
N LEU A 269 -7.67 4.34 -2.08
CA LEU A 269 -8.90 3.99 -1.40
C LEU A 269 -8.80 4.42 0.07
N TYR A 270 -9.93 4.52 0.77
CA TYR A 270 -9.94 4.90 2.18
C TYR A 270 -11.01 4.14 2.94
N ASN A 271 -10.59 3.43 3.98
CA ASN A 271 -11.41 2.50 4.73
C ASN A 271 -12.22 1.59 3.80
N ALA A 272 -11.56 1.02 2.79
CA ALA A 272 -12.22 0.27 1.76
C ALA A 272 -11.43 -0.99 1.39
N VAL A 273 -12.16 -2.09 1.31
CA VAL A 273 -11.63 -3.37 0.83
C VAL A 273 -12.43 -3.84 -0.36
N LEU A 274 -11.78 -4.69 -1.15
CA LEU A 274 -12.42 -5.31 -2.30
C LEU A 274 -12.79 -6.76 -1.98
N SER A 275 -13.95 -7.21 -2.48
CA SER A 275 -14.41 -8.59 -2.41
C SER A 275 -14.25 -9.29 -3.77
N ASP A 276 -14.09 -10.61 -3.74
CA ASP A 276 -14.19 -11.43 -4.94
C ASP A 276 -15.65 -11.79 -5.22
N GLY A 277 -16.34 -10.98 -6.03
CA GLY A 277 -17.78 -11.11 -6.22
C GLY A 277 -18.56 -10.64 -5.00
N ASP A 278 -19.47 -11.47 -4.49
CA ASP A 278 -20.51 -11.08 -3.51
C ASP A 278 -19.93 -10.38 -2.27
N PRO A 279 -20.20 -9.06 -2.09
CA PRO A 279 -19.68 -8.27 -0.97
C PRO A 279 -20.36 -8.58 0.37
N THR A 280 -21.47 -9.33 0.37
CA THR A 280 -22.18 -9.73 1.59
C THR A 280 -21.57 -10.95 2.28
N ASN A 281 -20.56 -11.58 1.67
CA ASN A 281 -19.88 -12.75 2.22
C ASN A 281 -18.43 -12.41 2.57
N LEU A 282 -18.11 -12.35 3.87
CA LEU A 282 -16.76 -12.02 4.35
C LEU A 282 -15.70 -13.06 3.93
N ASN A 283 -16.08 -14.26 3.49
CA ASN A 283 -15.13 -15.22 2.93
C ASN A 283 -14.56 -14.77 1.56
N ASN A 284 -15.31 -13.95 0.82
CA ASN A 284 -14.88 -13.35 -0.45
C ASN A 284 -14.03 -12.08 -0.23
N CYS A 285 -14.02 -11.55 0.98
CA CYS A 285 -13.23 -10.41 1.42
C CYS A 285 -11.86 -10.89 1.95
N CYS A 286 -10.82 -10.08 2.13
CA CYS A 286 -10.74 -8.63 2.00
C CYS A 286 -9.44 -8.23 1.31
N PHE A 287 -9.50 -7.78 0.06
CA PHE A 287 -8.33 -7.25 -0.63
C PHE A 287 -8.15 -5.78 -0.26
N LEU A 288 -7.05 -5.44 0.45
CA LEU A 288 -6.69 -4.05 0.78
C LEU A 288 -6.12 -3.27 -0.41
N GLY A 289 -5.93 -3.95 -1.53
CA GLY A 289 -5.33 -3.40 -2.73
C GLY A 289 -4.88 -4.51 -3.66
N TYR A 290 -4.41 -4.12 -4.83
CA TYR A 290 -3.81 -5.04 -5.79
C TYR A 290 -2.88 -4.31 -6.75
N HIS A 291 -2.09 -5.09 -7.48
CA HIS A 291 -1.43 -4.63 -8.70
C HIS A 291 -2.22 -5.14 -9.89
N GLY A 292 -2.52 -4.24 -10.82
CA GLY A 292 -3.33 -4.55 -11.98
C GLY A 292 -2.72 -4.03 -13.26
N THR A 293 -3.21 -4.60 -14.34
CA THR A 293 -2.86 -4.23 -15.70
C THR A 293 -4.14 -3.92 -16.45
N GLY A 294 -4.08 -2.85 -17.25
CA GLY A 294 -5.19 -2.37 -18.05
C GLY A 294 -5.55 -3.36 -19.15
N ASN A 295 -6.70 -3.13 -19.79
CA ASN A 295 -7.13 -3.95 -20.93
C ASN A 295 -6.58 -3.42 -22.28
N SER A 296 -5.85 -2.31 -22.28
CA SER A 296 -5.25 -1.71 -23.49
C SER A 296 -3.95 -2.40 -23.90
N ASP A 297 -3.59 -2.27 -25.19
CA ASP A 297 -2.26 -2.58 -25.71
C ASP A 297 -1.65 -1.30 -26.31
N PRO A 298 -0.49 -0.81 -25.84
CA PRO A 298 0.26 -1.31 -24.68
C PRO A 298 -0.51 -1.17 -23.36
N THR A 299 -0.19 -2.06 -22.43
CA THR A 299 -0.93 -2.20 -21.19
C THR A 299 -0.46 -1.21 -20.12
N GLN A 300 -1.42 -0.55 -19.48
CA GLN A 300 -1.19 0.33 -18.32
C GLN A 300 -1.09 -0.49 -17.03
N THR A 301 0.05 -0.49 -16.36
CA THR A 301 0.14 -1.00 -14.98
C THR A 301 -0.42 0.02 -14.00
N TYR A 302 -1.14 -0.41 -12.96
CA TYR A 302 -1.70 0.46 -11.92
C TYR A 302 -1.79 -0.26 -10.58
N SER A 303 -2.07 0.49 -9.51
CA SER A 303 -2.27 -0.12 -8.18
C SER A 303 -3.28 0.62 -7.33
N PRO A 304 -4.41 -0.02 -7.00
CA PRO A 304 -5.29 0.44 -5.94
C PRO A 304 -4.74 0.03 -4.58
N MET A 305 -4.76 0.96 -3.63
CA MET A 305 -4.24 0.79 -2.28
C MET A 305 -5.17 1.45 -1.28
N ASP A 306 -5.52 0.74 -0.22
CA ASP A 306 -6.32 1.28 0.88
C ASP A 306 -5.47 2.02 1.91
N PHE A 307 -6.01 3.14 2.38
CA PHE A 307 -5.63 3.75 3.64
C PHE A 307 -6.63 3.29 4.70
N ASP A 308 -6.21 2.35 5.55
CA ASP A 308 -7.04 1.82 6.64
C ASP A 308 -6.86 2.64 7.93
N SER A 309 -7.92 3.31 8.36
CA SER A 309 -8.07 3.89 9.71
C SER A 309 -9.04 3.10 10.59
N THR A 310 -9.61 2.00 10.10
CA THR A 310 -10.61 1.21 10.84
C THR A 310 -9.98 0.38 11.97
N GLY A 311 -8.73 -0.06 11.81
CA GLY A 311 -8.03 -0.96 12.71
C GLY A 311 -8.47 -2.43 12.60
N LEU A 312 -9.26 -2.77 11.58
CA LEU A 312 -9.84 -4.11 11.39
C LEU A 312 -8.80 -5.20 11.11
N PHE A 313 -7.68 -4.81 10.49
CA PHE A 313 -6.62 -5.72 10.06
C PHE A 313 -5.45 -5.76 11.07
N GLY A 314 -5.63 -5.14 12.24
CA GLY A 314 -4.60 -5.00 13.26
C GLY A 314 -3.52 -3.99 12.89
N ILE A 315 -2.52 -3.81 13.77
CA ILE A 315 -1.29 -3.12 13.38
C ILE A 315 -0.52 -4.05 12.44
N SER A 316 -0.61 -3.79 11.15
CA SER A 316 0.32 -4.41 10.20
C SER A 316 1.66 -3.72 10.43
N GLY A 317 2.54 -4.36 11.20
CA GLY A 317 3.94 -3.98 11.20
C GLY A 317 4.46 -4.16 9.79
N LEU A 318 4.70 -3.05 9.10
CA LEU A 318 5.65 -3.02 7.99
C LEU A 318 7.06 -3.28 8.54
#